data_AF-A0A1E4RQX0-F1
#
_entry.id   AF-A0A1E4RQX0-F1
#
_cell.length_a   1.000
_cell.length_b   1.000
_cell.length_c   1.000
_cell.angle_alpha   90.00
_cell.angle_beta   90.00
_cell.angle_gamma   90.00
#
_symmetry.space_group_name_H-M   'P 1'
#
loop_
_entity.id
_entity.type
_entity.pdbx_description
1 polymer ?
#
loop_
_entity_poly.entity_id
_entity_poly.type
_entity_poly.pdbx_seq_one_letter_code
_entity_poly.pdbx_strand_id
1 'polypeptide(L)'
;MDSFEASTKLNQILRSLTPSLQNLTRAAHFALKNAESEDYLFHSIIDSINDDAVELNTKSTIFQFIEVLIHESTAVSEQPKSHYNYPYIHSVKNSLPRILLKVLPGSNITSLHNIYTSLKNISKTFKIDYDDYELKYNSIQNQFNADDLKNLDLNIPYPEVELEDEPSNNIDPLILTWELLIKKKKQSQYERLRLLKHGEYLDAPLEEDELFNVRINKPNTKPPTTKPDTNLLTKKQILMRMEDDRETYKRSKETLWTVNRPKDSNFVSEDEFLVHYWNKINPMDEDEDKALLDTFDELNNMIATSYKDKQF
;
A
#
# COMPACT_ATOMS: atom_id res chain seq x y z
N MET A 1 19.54 -23.30 5.77
CA MET A 1 20.23 -23.27 4.46
C MET A 1 21.58 -22.62 4.67
N ASP A 2 22.55 -22.79 3.78
CA ASP A 2 23.73 -21.93 3.87
C ASP A 2 23.34 -20.47 3.55
N SER A 3 24.14 -19.50 4.00
CA SER A 3 23.80 -18.07 3.87
C SER A 3 23.68 -17.61 2.42
N PHE A 4 24.44 -18.21 1.50
CA PHE A 4 24.45 -17.84 0.08
C PHE A 4 23.20 -18.37 -0.64
N GLU A 5 22.83 -19.62 -0.40
CA GLU A 5 21.62 -20.26 -0.88
C GLU A 5 20.39 -19.52 -0.35
N ALA A 6 20.38 -19.17 0.95
CA ALA A 6 19.29 -18.43 1.57
C ALA A 6 19.11 -17.04 0.93
N SER A 7 20.21 -16.30 0.72
CA SER A 7 20.21 -14.98 0.05
C SER A 7 19.72 -15.07 -1.39
N THR A 8 20.24 -16.03 -2.17
CA THR A 8 19.83 -16.23 -3.57
C THR A 8 18.34 -16.54 -3.66
N LYS A 9 17.84 -17.41 -2.78
CA LYS A 9 16.43 -17.77 -2.74
C LYS A 9 15.54 -16.61 -2.27
N LEU A 10 15.97 -15.83 -1.28
CA LEU A 10 15.23 -14.63 -0.85
C LEU A 10 15.12 -13.63 -2.01
N ASN A 11 16.20 -13.37 -2.74
CA ASN A 11 16.18 -12.48 -3.91
C ASN A 11 15.17 -12.94 -4.98
N GLN A 12 15.08 -14.25 -5.25
CA GLN A 12 14.07 -14.79 -6.17
C GLN A 12 12.64 -14.59 -5.65
N ILE A 13 12.42 -14.79 -4.35
CA ILE A 13 11.12 -14.53 -3.71
C ILE A 13 10.75 -13.05 -3.83
N LEU A 14 11.67 -12.13 -3.50
CA LEU A 14 11.42 -10.68 -3.56
C LEU A 14 11.09 -10.19 -4.97
N ARG A 15 11.76 -10.72 -6.01
CA ARG A 15 11.51 -10.33 -7.41
C ARG A 15 10.18 -10.84 -7.97
N SER A 16 9.62 -11.91 -7.40
CA SER A 16 8.34 -12.51 -7.82
C SER A 16 7.21 -12.25 -6.83
N LEU A 17 7.44 -11.34 -5.88
CA LEU A 17 6.53 -11.08 -4.79
C LEU A 17 5.29 -10.32 -5.27
N THR A 18 4.13 -10.74 -4.78
CA THR A 18 2.83 -10.11 -5.05
C THR A 18 2.28 -9.50 -3.75
N PRO A 19 1.45 -8.44 -3.79
CA PRO A 19 0.94 -7.74 -2.61
C PRO A 19 -0.06 -8.51 -1.75
N SER A 20 -0.28 -9.81 -2.01
CA SER A 20 -1.13 -10.64 -1.16
C SER A 20 -0.48 -10.95 0.19
N LEU A 21 -1.20 -10.67 1.27
CA LEU A 21 -0.78 -10.96 2.65
C LEU A 21 -0.23 -12.39 2.82
N GLN A 22 -0.89 -13.40 2.25
CA GLN A 22 -0.41 -14.80 2.34
C GLN A 22 0.99 -14.98 1.74
N ASN A 23 1.30 -14.32 0.62
CA ASN A 23 2.60 -14.40 -0.03
C ASN A 23 3.65 -13.60 0.74
N LEU A 24 3.28 -12.42 1.26
CA LEU A 24 4.13 -11.59 2.12
C LEU A 24 4.51 -12.34 3.41
N THR A 25 3.54 -12.94 4.10
CA THR A 25 3.76 -13.71 5.33
C THR A 25 4.65 -14.93 5.07
N ARG A 26 4.45 -15.68 3.97
CA ARG A 26 5.35 -16.80 3.61
C ARG A 26 6.79 -16.33 3.38
N ALA A 27 6.98 -15.18 2.73
CA ALA A 27 8.30 -14.60 2.54
C ALA A 27 8.93 -14.19 3.88
N ALA A 28 8.15 -13.58 4.78
CA ALA A 28 8.62 -13.21 6.13
C ALA A 28 9.01 -14.44 6.95
N HIS A 29 8.20 -15.50 6.91
CA HIS A 29 8.52 -16.77 7.56
C HIS A 29 9.76 -17.44 6.97
N PHE A 30 9.99 -17.31 5.66
CA PHE A 30 11.23 -17.78 5.05
C PHE A 30 12.46 -17.03 5.60
N ALA A 31 12.38 -15.70 5.72
CA ALA A 31 13.45 -14.90 6.32
C ALA A 31 13.69 -15.29 7.78
N LEU A 32 12.64 -15.34 8.61
CA LEU A 32 12.73 -15.71 10.03
C LEU A 32 13.28 -17.13 10.25
N LYS A 33 12.93 -18.08 9.39
CA LYS A 33 13.47 -19.44 9.47
C LYS A 33 14.98 -19.49 9.24
N ASN A 34 15.54 -18.50 8.52
CA ASN A 34 16.96 -18.39 8.23
C ASN A 34 17.56 -17.13 8.89
N ALA A 35 17.01 -16.68 10.03
CA ALA A 35 17.47 -15.47 10.73
C ALA A 35 18.93 -15.55 11.20
N GLU A 36 19.50 -16.75 11.34
CA GLU A 36 20.95 -16.93 11.58
C GLU A 36 21.82 -16.31 10.48
N SER A 37 21.29 -16.15 9.27
CA SER A 37 21.93 -15.49 8.13
C SER A 37 21.41 -14.06 7.92
N GLU A 38 20.85 -13.40 8.94
CA GLU A 38 20.23 -12.07 8.87
C GLU A 38 21.10 -11.06 8.12
N ASP A 39 22.40 -10.99 8.41
CA ASP A 39 23.31 -10.02 7.79
C ASP A 39 23.29 -10.10 6.25
N TYR A 40 23.24 -11.32 5.69
CA TYR A 40 23.18 -11.54 4.24
C TYR A 40 21.77 -11.29 3.68
N LEU A 41 20.75 -11.71 4.43
CA LEU A 41 19.36 -11.61 3.99
C LEU A 41 18.87 -10.16 3.99
N PHE A 42 19.28 -9.37 4.99
CA PHE A 42 19.02 -7.94 5.06
C PHE A 42 19.63 -7.21 3.86
N HIS A 43 20.90 -7.47 3.53
CA HIS A 43 21.53 -6.89 2.33
C HIS A 43 20.80 -7.28 1.05
N SER A 44 20.30 -8.52 0.94
CA SER A 44 19.49 -8.95 -0.22
C SER A 44 18.20 -8.11 -0.38
N ILE A 45 17.56 -7.73 0.73
CA ILE A 45 16.38 -6.85 0.73
C ILE A 45 16.78 -5.45 0.23
N ILE A 46 17.85 -4.88 0.78
CA ILE A 46 18.33 -3.54 0.41
C ILE A 46 18.78 -3.49 -1.05
N ASP A 47 19.52 -4.49 -1.52
CA ASP A 47 20.00 -4.59 -2.90
C ASP A 47 18.82 -4.70 -3.87
N SER A 48 17.78 -5.47 -3.53
CA SER A 48 16.56 -5.56 -4.34
C SER A 48 15.82 -4.22 -4.45
N ILE A 49 15.86 -3.38 -3.41
CA ILE A 49 15.25 -2.04 -3.42
C ILE A 49 16.13 -1.05 -4.21
N ASN A 50 17.44 -1.17 -4.11
CA ASN A 50 18.41 -0.28 -4.76
C ASN A 50 18.64 -0.62 -6.23
N ASP A 51 18.35 -1.84 -6.67
CA ASP A 51 18.47 -2.25 -8.06
C ASP A 51 17.51 -1.45 -8.96
N ASP A 52 18.06 -0.71 -9.92
CA ASP A 52 17.31 0.10 -10.87
C ASP A 52 16.54 -0.76 -11.89
N ALA A 53 16.90 -2.04 -12.05
CA ALA A 53 16.16 -2.98 -12.88
C ALA A 53 14.89 -3.53 -12.20
N VAL A 54 14.76 -3.37 -10.88
CA VAL A 54 13.55 -3.77 -10.15
C VAL A 54 12.48 -2.71 -10.34
N GLU A 55 11.29 -3.15 -10.74
CA GLU A 55 10.17 -2.27 -11.02
C GLU A 55 9.64 -1.58 -9.76
N LEU A 56 9.13 -0.36 -9.90
CA LEU A 56 8.63 0.43 -8.78
C LEU A 56 7.49 -0.27 -8.02
N ASN A 57 6.65 -1.03 -8.74
CA ASN A 57 5.59 -1.82 -8.13
C ASN A 57 6.17 -2.90 -7.21
N THR A 58 7.15 -3.67 -7.70
CA THR A 58 7.86 -4.67 -6.90
C THR A 58 8.52 -4.04 -5.69
N LYS A 59 9.16 -2.85 -5.83
CA LYS A 59 9.71 -2.11 -4.68
C LYS A 59 8.63 -1.76 -3.65
N SER A 60 7.44 -1.33 -4.10
CA SER A 60 6.29 -1.10 -3.20
C SER A 60 5.84 -2.38 -2.49
N THR A 61 5.83 -3.52 -3.17
CA THR A 61 5.48 -4.81 -2.57
C THR A 61 6.55 -5.27 -1.57
N ILE A 62 7.84 -5.03 -1.85
CA ILE A 62 8.91 -5.28 -0.88
C ILE A 62 8.74 -4.41 0.36
N PHE A 63 8.28 -3.16 0.23
CA PHE A 63 7.94 -2.31 1.38
C PHE A 63 6.83 -2.92 2.26
N GLN A 64 5.77 -3.47 1.64
CA GLN A 64 4.71 -4.19 2.36
C GLN A 64 5.24 -5.48 3.01
N PHE A 65 6.16 -6.18 2.36
CA PHE A 65 6.85 -7.32 2.98
C PHE A 65 7.67 -6.89 4.20
N ILE A 66 8.34 -5.73 4.16
CA ILE A 66 9.07 -5.18 5.29
C ILE A 66 8.15 -4.90 6.48
N GLU A 67 6.96 -4.35 6.24
CA GLU A 67 5.93 -4.20 7.27
C GLU A 67 5.58 -5.56 7.91
N VAL A 68 5.27 -6.56 7.08
CA VAL A 68 4.92 -7.92 7.55
C VAL A 68 6.11 -8.56 8.29
N LEU A 69 7.34 -8.38 7.80
CA LEU A 69 8.55 -8.89 8.45
C LEU A 69 8.73 -8.25 9.83
N ILE A 70 8.56 -6.93 9.97
CA ILE A 70 8.63 -6.23 11.26
C ILE A 70 7.59 -6.79 12.24
N HIS A 71 6.36 -7.01 11.75
CA HIS A 71 5.29 -7.55 12.57
C HIS A 71 5.60 -8.98 13.04
N GLU A 72 5.94 -9.88 12.12
CA GLU A 72 6.24 -11.28 12.42
C GLU A 72 7.49 -11.42 13.30
N SER A 73 8.54 -10.62 13.05
CA SER A 73 9.75 -10.57 13.87
C SER A 73 9.48 -10.13 15.31
N THR A 74 8.62 -9.13 15.49
CA THR A 74 8.20 -8.68 16.82
C THR A 74 7.38 -9.77 17.50
N ALA A 75 6.35 -10.29 16.80
CA ALA A 75 5.44 -11.29 17.33
C ALA A 75 6.16 -12.57 17.77
N VAL A 76 7.10 -13.09 16.97
CA VAL A 76 7.87 -14.30 17.33
C VAL A 76 8.81 -14.05 18.52
N SER A 77 9.34 -12.83 18.66
CA SER A 77 10.26 -12.47 19.76
C SER A 77 9.51 -12.30 21.09
N GLU A 78 8.25 -11.85 21.05
CA GLU A 78 7.40 -11.69 22.24
C GLU A 78 6.84 -13.02 22.77
N GLN A 79 6.97 -14.13 22.01
CA GLN A 79 6.45 -15.44 22.46
C GLN A 79 7.17 -15.97 23.70
N PRO A 80 6.45 -16.62 24.64
CA PRO A 80 7.06 -17.28 25.77
C PRO A 80 8.08 -18.33 25.32
N LYS A 81 9.32 -18.26 25.83
CA LYS A 81 10.45 -19.14 25.48
C LYS A 81 10.96 -18.99 24.03
N SER A 82 10.77 -17.83 23.41
CA SER A 82 11.38 -17.55 22.12
C SER A 82 12.90 -17.50 22.20
N HIS A 83 13.56 -18.04 21.17
CA HIS A 83 15.00 -17.91 20.95
C HIS A 83 15.34 -16.74 20.02
N TYR A 84 14.32 -16.08 19.45
CA TYR A 84 14.50 -14.94 18.58
C TYR A 84 14.64 -13.65 19.39
N ASN A 85 15.61 -12.82 19.03
CA ASN A 85 15.84 -11.52 19.65
C ASN A 85 15.62 -10.40 18.63
N TYR A 86 14.35 -10.17 18.28
CA TYR A 86 13.93 -9.10 17.35
C TYR A 86 14.71 -9.09 16.03
N PRO A 87 14.78 -10.23 15.30
CA PRO A 87 15.55 -10.32 14.07
C PRO A 87 15.05 -9.29 13.04
N TYR A 88 15.96 -8.72 12.26
CA TYR A 88 15.73 -7.68 11.24
C TYR A 88 15.25 -6.31 11.76
N ILE A 89 14.68 -6.22 12.96
CA ILE A 89 13.97 -5.03 13.45
C ILE A 89 14.87 -3.78 13.40
N HIS A 90 16.07 -3.88 13.97
CA HIS A 90 17.00 -2.75 14.05
C HIS A 90 17.46 -2.29 12.66
N SER A 91 17.98 -3.22 11.86
CA SER A 91 18.55 -2.94 10.53
C SER A 91 17.51 -2.38 9.56
N VAL A 92 16.30 -2.96 9.57
CA VAL A 92 15.18 -2.53 8.74
C VAL A 92 14.66 -1.17 9.19
N LYS A 93 14.40 -0.96 10.50
CA LYS A 93 13.91 0.32 11.03
C LYS A 93 14.84 1.46 10.66
N ASN A 94 16.15 1.29 10.85
CA ASN A 94 17.17 2.30 10.49
C ASN A 94 17.20 2.62 8.99
N SER A 95 16.80 1.67 8.15
CA SER A 95 16.83 1.82 6.70
C SER A 95 15.52 2.33 6.10
N LEU A 96 14.42 2.38 6.87
CA LEU A 96 13.11 2.85 6.42
C LEU A 96 13.15 4.20 5.67
N PRO A 97 13.88 5.24 6.14
CA PRO A 97 13.92 6.52 5.43
C PRO A 97 14.50 6.38 4.01
N ARG A 98 15.59 5.62 3.86
CA ARG A 98 16.26 5.39 2.58
C ARG A 98 15.40 4.54 1.65
N ILE A 99 14.79 3.50 2.20
CA ILE A 99 13.88 2.62 1.49
C ILE A 99 12.68 3.40 0.95
N LEU A 100 12.07 4.29 1.75
CA LEU A 100 10.94 5.12 1.34
C LEU A 100 11.28 5.95 0.10
N LEU A 101 12.43 6.62 0.08
CA LEU A 101 12.83 7.45 -1.07
C LEU A 101 13.09 6.61 -2.34
N LYS A 102 13.51 5.36 -2.21
CA LYS A 102 13.66 4.43 -3.35
C LYS A 102 12.32 3.89 -3.87
N VAL A 103 11.32 3.78 -3.01
CA VAL A 103 9.95 3.35 -3.37
C VAL A 103 9.09 4.54 -3.86
N LEU A 104 9.49 5.79 -3.56
CA LEU A 104 8.89 7.02 -4.07
C LEU A 104 9.93 7.92 -4.78
N PRO A 105 10.49 7.47 -5.92
CA PRO A 105 11.46 8.27 -6.66
C PRO A 105 10.79 9.50 -7.28
N GLY A 106 11.47 10.65 -7.23
CA GLY A 106 10.98 11.88 -7.83
C GLY A 106 9.62 12.29 -7.27
N SER A 107 8.73 12.76 -8.15
CA SER A 107 7.35 13.12 -7.84
C SER A 107 6.34 11.96 -8.00
N ASN A 108 6.80 10.71 -8.09
CA ASN A 108 5.91 9.57 -8.31
C ASN A 108 4.96 9.35 -7.11
N ILE A 109 3.68 9.13 -7.43
CA ILE A 109 2.59 9.08 -6.44
C ILE A 109 2.00 7.68 -6.26
N THR A 110 2.42 6.71 -7.09
CA THR A 110 1.75 5.43 -7.28
C THR A 110 1.71 4.57 -6.02
N SER A 111 2.74 4.71 -5.17
CA SER A 111 2.93 3.90 -3.97
C SER A 111 2.67 4.67 -2.67
N LEU A 112 2.24 5.93 -2.74
CA LEU A 112 2.04 6.80 -1.56
C LEU A 112 1.09 6.17 -0.53
N HIS A 113 -0.06 5.69 -1.00
CA HIS A 113 -1.06 5.11 -0.11
C HIS A 113 -0.60 3.79 0.50
N ASN A 114 0.11 2.95 -0.26
CA ASN A 114 0.65 1.68 0.24
C ASN A 114 1.64 1.95 1.38
N ILE A 115 2.59 2.87 1.17
CA ILE A 115 3.58 3.24 2.18
C ILE A 115 2.91 3.87 3.40
N TYR A 116 1.94 4.75 3.20
CA TYR A 116 1.16 5.34 4.29
C TYR A 116 0.50 4.26 5.17
N THR A 117 -0.19 3.30 4.56
CA THR A 117 -0.83 2.20 5.28
C THR A 117 0.19 1.33 6.00
N SER A 118 1.30 0.98 5.34
CA SER A 118 2.38 0.22 5.96
C SER A 118 3.03 0.95 7.13
N LEU A 119 3.26 2.27 7.03
CA LEU A 119 3.80 3.05 8.14
C LEU A 119 2.85 3.10 9.34
N LYS A 120 1.52 3.19 9.13
CA LYS A 120 0.55 3.09 10.23
C LYS A 120 0.70 1.75 10.96
N ASN A 121 0.80 0.66 10.22
CA ASN A 121 0.92 -0.68 10.80
C ASN A 121 2.28 -0.91 11.49
N ILE A 122 3.36 -0.37 10.93
CA ILE A 122 4.69 -0.35 11.55
C ILE A 122 4.67 0.47 12.84
N SER A 123 4.08 1.66 12.84
CA SER A 123 3.94 2.50 14.04
C SER A 123 3.13 1.83 15.13
N LYS A 124 2.03 1.14 14.79
CA LYS A 124 1.27 0.31 15.74
C LYS A 124 2.14 -0.80 16.35
N THR A 125 2.93 -1.48 15.52
CA THR A 125 3.83 -2.55 15.99
C THR A 125 4.88 -2.01 16.97
N PHE A 126 5.45 -0.83 16.71
CA PHE A 126 6.39 -0.17 17.60
C PHE A 126 5.74 0.63 18.74
N LYS A 127 4.40 0.68 18.81
CA LYS A 127 3.64 1.48 19.80
C LYS A 127 4.02 2.97 19.77
N ILE A 128 4.32 3.49 18.59
CA ILE A 128 4.62 4.91 18.36
C ILE A 128 3.32 5.61 17.99
N ASP A 129 2.99 6.69 18.70
CA ASP A 129 1.88 7.57 18.34
C ASP A 129 2.17 8.24 17.00
N TYR A 130 1.21 8.17 16.08
CA TYR A 130 1.33 8.71 14.73
C TYR A 130 0.14 9.59 14.32
N ASP A 131 -0.76 9.94 15.25
CA ASP A 131 -2.01 10.65 14.94
C ASP A 131 -1.75 12.02 14.29
N ASP A 132 -0.77 12.78 14.78
CA ASP A 132 -0.39 14.07 14.18
C ASP A 132 0.16 13.90 12.75
N TYR A 133 0.95 12.86 12.49
CA TYR A 133 1.44 12.58 11.14
C TYR A 133 0.32 12.15 10.21
N GLU A 134 -0.65 11.37 10.69
CA GLU A 134 -1.86 11.01 9.96
C GLU A 134 -2.70 12.24 9.60
N LEU A 135 -2.94 13.14 10.56
CA LEU A 135 -3.65 14.38 10.33
C LEU A 135 -2.93 15.26 9.31
N LYS A 136 -1.60 15.43 9.43
CA LYS A 136 -0.79 16.20 8.48
C LYS A 136 -0.81 15.58 7.09
N TYR A 137 -0.67 14.26 6.99
CA TYR A 137 -0.76 13.54 5.73
C TYR A 137 -2.11 13.81 5.06
N ASN A 138 -3.22 13.71 5.79
CA ASN A 138 -4.57 13.86 5.22
C ASN A 138 -4.94 15.32 4.90
N SER A 139 -4.36 16.31 5.58
CA SER A 139 -4.66 17.74 5.44
C SER A 139 -3.68 18.54 4.56
N ILE A 140 -2.79 17.86 3.83
CA ILE A 140 -1.67 18.49 3.11
C ILE A 140 -2.08 19.57 2.09
N GLN A 141 -3.31 19.52 1.56
CA GLN A 141 -3.84 20.54 0.64
C GLN A 141 -3.86 21.94 1.28
N ASN A 142 -3.94 22.01 2.60
CA ASN A 142 -3.98 23.25 3.37
C ASN A 142 -2.57 23.70 3.83
N GLN A 143 -1.50 23.00 3.42
CA GLN A 143 -0.13 23.20 3.93
C GLN A 143 0.83 23.85 2.91
N PHE A 144 0.30 24.41 1.81
CA PHE A 144 1.10 25.22 0.88
C PHE A 144 1.32 26.62 1.44
N ASN A 145 2.57 27.06 1.48
CA ASN A 145 2.93 28.41 1.91
C ASN A 145 2.86 29.39 0.73
N ALA A 146 3.04 30.69 0.99
CA ALA A 146 2.98 31.73 -0.05
C ALA A 146 4.05 31.55 -1.14
N ASP A 147 5.23 31.04 -0.77
CA ASP A 147 6.31 30.79 -1.72
C ASP A 147 6.01 29.61 -2.65
N ASP A 148 5.38 28.55 -2.13
CA ASP A 148 4.90 27.41 -2.91
C ASP A 148 3.93 27.91 -3.98
N LEU A 149 2.94 28.72 -3.60
CA LEU A 149 1.95 29.26 -4.54
C LEU A 149 2.60 30.15 -5.62
N LYS A 150 3.56 30.99 -5.23
CA LYS A 150 4.31 31.82 -6.18
C LYS A 150 5.15 30.99 -7.14
N ASN A 151 5.85 29.97 -6.64
CA ASN A 151 6.65 29.07 -7.48
C ASN A 151 5.76 28.28 -8.44
N LEU A 152 4.58 27.86 -7.97
CA LEU A 152 3.58 27.19 -8.79
C LEU A 152 3.10 28.10 -9.92
N ASP A 153 2.86 29.38 -9.66
CA ASP A 153 2.49 30.37 -10.68
C ASP A 153 3.58 30.54 -11.74
N LEU A 154 4.85 30.50 -11.32
CA LEU A 154 6.02 30.62 -12.19
C LEU A 154 6.41 29.30 -12.88
N ASN A 155 5.62 28.24 -12.73
CA ASN A 155 5.87 26.91 -13.29
C ASN A 155 7.22 26.30 -12.82
N ILE A 156 7.65 26.61 -11.60
CA ILE A 156 8.88 26.08 -11.00
C ILE A 156 8.58 24.71 -10.38
N PRO A 157 9.36 23.65 -10.69
CA PRO A 157 9.21 22.34 -10.04
C PRO A 157 9.42 22.40 -8.52
N TYR A 158 8.76 21.51 -7.79
CA TYR A 158 9.02 21.30 -6.37
C TYR A 158 10.43 20.70 -6.18
N PRO A 159 11.20 21.14 -5.18
CA PRO A 159 12.53 20.58 -4.89
C PRO A 159 12.48 19.07 -4.64
N GLU A 160 13.51 18.34 -5.05
CA GLU A 160 13.57 16.90 -4.76
C GLU A 160 13.68 16.65 -3.26
N VAL A 161 12.92 15.68 -2.77
CA VAL A 161 12.95 15.31 -1.34
C VAL A 161 14.07 14.31 -1.14
N GLU A 162 15.15 14.78 -0.52
CA GLU A 162 16.35 13.99 -0.22
C GLU A 162 16.50 13.80 1.30
N LEU A 163 17.34 12.83 1.67
CA LEU A 163 17.81 12.70 3.04
C LEU A 163 18.92 13.71 3.28
N GLU A 164 18.85 14.42 4.40
CA GLU A 164 19.97 15.25 4.85
C GLU A 164 21.18 14.36 5.15
N ASP A 165 22.39 14.80 4.76
CA ASP A 165 23.63 14.02 4.91
C ASP A 165 23.95 13.66 6.37
N GLU A 166 23.49 14.49 7.31
CA GLU A 166 23.55 14.29 8.76
C GLU A 166 22.13 14.49 9.33
N PRO A 167 21.24 13.48 9.27
CA PRO A 167 19.98 13.58 9.98
C PRO A 167 20.33 13.82 11.45
N SER A 168 19.75 14.84 12.08
CA SER A 168 20.10 15.17 13.47
C SER A 168 20.09 13.88 14.29
N ASN A 169 21.24 13.50 14.86
CA ASN A 169 21.59 12.15 15.37
C ASN A 169 20.67 11.58 16.46
N ASN A 170 19.53 12.23 16.73
CA ASN A 170 18.57 11.93 17.77
C ASN A 170 17.13 11.70 17.26
N ILE A 171 16.85 11.83 15.96
CA ILE A 171 15.49 11.58 15.43
C ILE A 171 15.33 10.07 15.20
N ASP A 172 14.25 9.51 15.74
CA ASP A 172 13.88 8.10 15.49
C ASP A 172 13.68 7.87 13.98
N PRO A 173 14.27 6.82 13.39
CA PRO A 173 14.16 6.56 11.95
C PRO A 173 12.71 6.43 11.45
N LEU A 174 11.78 5.93 12.27
CA LEU A 174 10.37 5.84 11.88
C LEU A 174 9.73 7.23 11.83
N ILE A 175 10.05 8.10 12.78
CA ILE A 175 9.60 9.50 12.79
C ILE A 175 10.12 10.22 11.55
N LEU A 176 11.41 10.09 11.25
CA LEU A 176 12.01 10.66 10.03
C LEU A 176 11.32 10.13 8.77
N THR A 177 10.96 8.85 8.75
CA THR A 177 10.23 8.24 7.62
C THR A 177 8.84 8.86 7.44
N TRP A 178 8.11 9.15 8.53
CA TRP A 178 6.84 9.87 8.48
C TRP A 178 6.99 11.30 7.95
N GLU A 179 8.01 12.03 8.40
CA GLU A 179 8.30 13.38 7.92
C GLU A 179 8.61 13.40 6.41
N LEU A 180 9.41 12.43 5.94
CA LEU A 180 9.70 12.25 4.52
C LEU A 180 8.44 11.89 3.71
N LEU A 181 7.58 11.01 4.23
CA LEU A 181 6.32 10.67 3.57
C LEU A 181 5.44 11.90 3.37
N ILE A 182 5.34 12.77 4.38
CA ILE A 182 4.57 14.03 4.31
C ILE A 182 5.18 14.97 3.26
N LYS A 183 6.51 15.14 3.27
CA LYS A 183 7.23 15.93 2.25
C LYS A 183 6.97 15.39 0.84
N LYS A 184 7.03 14.06 0.64
CA LYS A 184 6.72 13.40 -0.64
C LYS A 184 5.27 13.59 -1.07
N LYS A 185 4.31 13.52 -0.13
CA LYS A 185 2.90 13.81 -0.43
C LYS A 185 2.71 15.28 -0.84
N LYS A 186 3.39 16.22 -0.18
CA LYS A 186 3.38 17.64 -0.56
C LYS A 186 3.95 17.85 -1.96
N GLN A 187 5.13 17.28 -2.26
CA GLN A 187 5.75 17.30 -3.58
C GLN A 187 4.78 16.79 -4.66
N SER A 188 4.17 15.64 -4.40
CA SER A 188 3.17 15.02 -5.28
C SER A 188 1.99 15.94 -5.59
N GLN A 189 1.38 16.54 -4.57
CA GLN A 189 0.24 17.43 -4.78
C GLN A 189 0.62 18.73 -5.47
N TYR A 190 1.77 19.30 -5.12
CA TYR A 190 2.31 20.47 -5.79
C TYR A 190 2.48 20.22 -7.30
N GLU A 191 3.16 19.12 -7.66
CA GLU A 191 3.42 18.79 -9.06
C GLU A 191 2.14 18.50 -9.83
N ARG A 192 1.15 17.87 -9.19
CA ARG A 192 -0.18 17.70 -9.78
C ARG A 192 -0.83 19.05 -10.07
N LEU A 193 -0.83 19.98 -9.11
CA LEU A 193 -1.45 21.30 -9.30
C LEU A 193 -0.71 22.11 -10.37
N ARG A 194 0.61 22.03 -10.39
CA ARG A 194 1.47 22.64 -11.42
C ARG A 194 1.15 22.08 -12.81
N LEU A 195 1.03 20.76 -12.94
CA LEU A 195 0.62 20.09 -14.19
C LEU A 195 -0.77 20.56 -14.63
N LEU A 196 -1.74 20.66 -13.72
CA LEU A 196 -3.09 21.12 -14.06
C LEU A 196 -3.12 22.59 -14.48
N LYS A 197 -2.22 23.42 -13.95
CA LYS A 197 -2.16 24.85 -14.26
C LYS A 197 -1.44 25.16 -15.57
N HIS A 198 -0.35 24.45 -15.86
CA HIS A 198 0.54 24.73 -16.99
C HIS A 198 0.54 23.65 -18.07
N GLY A 199 -0.16 22.54 -17.84
CA GLY A 199 -0.26 21.44 -18.79
C GLY A 199 -1.12 21.80 -19.99
N GLU A 200 -0.69 21.37 -21.17
CA GLU A 200 -1.49 21.46 -22.39
C GLU A 200 -2.66 20.47 -22.29
N TYR A 201 -3.89 20.98 -22.42
CA TYR A 201 -5.08 20.17 -22.48
C TYR A 201 -5.35 19.73 -23.93
N LEU A 202 -5.49 18.43 -24.14
CA LEU A 202 -5.80 17.81 -25.43
C LEU A 202 -7.29 17.47 -25.46
N ASP A 203 -8.07 18.18 -26.28
CA ASP A 203 -9.50 17.90 -26.50
C ASP A 203 -9.75 16.73 -27.47
N ALA A 204 -8.72 16.30 -28.20
CA ALA A 204 -8.85 15.23 -29.18
C ALA A 204 -8.91 13.85 -28.49
N PRO A 205 -9.71 12.91 -29.02
CA PRO A 205 -9.70 11.53 -28.55
C PRO A 205 -8.29 10.94 -28.75
N LEU A 206 -7.66 10.52 -27.65
CA LEU A 206 -6.34 9.89 -27.66
C LEU A 206 -6.49 8.41 -28.03
N GLU A 207 -5.68 7.95 -28.98
CA GLU A 207 -5.60 6.51 -29.25
C GLU A 207 -4.89 5.77 -28.11
N GLU A 208 -5.17 4.48 -27.94
CA GLU A 208 -4.58 3.67 -26.87
C GLU A 208 -3.04 3.68 -26.91
N ASP A 209 -2.47 3.67 -28.10
CA ASP A 209 -1.03 3.76 -28.28
C ASP A 209 -0.48 5.13 -27.84
N GLU A 210 -1.23 6.21 -27.98
CA GLU A 210 -0.83 7.53 -27.49
C GLU A 210 -0.95 7.65 -25.97
N LEU A 211 -1.96 6.98 -25.38
CA LEU A 211 -2.20 6.95 -23.94
C LEU A 211 -1.05 6.28 -23.18
N PHE A 212 -0.47 5.22 -23.76
CA PHE A 212 0.58 4.43 -23.11
C PHE A 212 2.00 4.67 -23.67
N ASN A 213 2.15 5.22 -24.88
CA ASN A 213 3.45 5.55 -25.48
C ASN A 213 3.73 7.05 -25.48
N VAL A 214 3.48 7.72 -24.33
CA VAL A 214 3.49 9.19 -24.13
C VAL A 214 4.66 9.95 -24.79
N ARG A 215 5.76 9.31 -25.22
CA ARG A 215 6.83 9.98 -25.97
C ARG A 215 7.55 9.19 -27.07
N ILE A 216 6.97 8.15 -27.69
CA ILE A 216 7.71 7.50 -28.81
C ILE A 216 7.63 8.34 -30.10
N ASN A 217 6.53 9.02 -30.39
CA ASN A 217 6.41 9.75 -31.66
C ASN A 217 5.60 11.05 -31.52
N LYS A 218 6.27 12.17 -31.23
CA LYS A 218 5.80 13.46 -31.80
C LYS A 218 6.34 13.50 -33.24
N PRO A 219 5.49 13.45 -34.28
CA PRO A 219 5.96 13.35 -35.67
C PRO A 219 6.71 14.58 -36.20
N ASN A 220 6.94 15.62 -35.38
CA ASN A 220 7.57 16.88 -35.80
C ASN A 220 8.74 17.37 -34.92
N THR A 221 9.31 16.53 -34.05
CA THR A 221 10.51 16.90 -33.28
C THR A 221 11.62 15.89 -33.52
N LYS A 222 12.81 16.42 -33.83
CA LYS A 222 14.10 15.74 -34.10
C LYS A 222 14.33 14.46 -33.29
N PRO A 223 15.14 13.51 -33.81
CA PRO A 223 15.32 12.17 -33.24
C PRO A 223 15.63 12.20 -31.74
N PRO A 224 15.14 11.20 -30.97
CA PRO A 224 15.24 11.21 -29.51
C PRO A 224 16.70 10.99 -29.08
N THR A 225 17.38 12.08 -28.77
CA THR A 225 18.69 12.06 -28.09
C THR A 225 18.56 12.17 -26.57
N THR A 226 17.34 12.32 -26.05
CA THR A 226 17.04 12.31 -24.62
C THR A 226 16.81 10.88 -24.14
N LYS A 227 17.63 10.44 -23.18
CA LYS A 227 17.47 9.15 -22.48
C LYS A 227 16.00 8.93 -22.09
N PRO A 228 15.45 7.72 -22.23
CA PRO A 228 14.11 7.42 -21.75
C PRO A 228 14.01 7.79 -20.27
N ASP A 229 12.98 8.54 -19.91
CA ASP A 229 12.73 8.98 -18.53
C ASP A 229 12.42 7.74 -17.69
N THR A 230 13.36 7.34 -16.83
CA THR A 230 13.28 6.11 -16.02
C THR A 230 12.13 6.13 -15.01
N ASN A 231 11.47 7.28 -14.85
CA ASN A 231 10.34 7.46 -13.92
C ASN A 231 8.98 7.13 -14.53
N LEU A 232 8.91 6.87 -15.85
CA LEU A 232 7.67 6.56 -16.54
C LEU A 232 7.37 5.05 -16.52
N LEU A 233 6.13 4.70 -16.19
CA LEU A 233 5.67 3.32 -16.17
C LEU A 233 5.29 2.86 -17.58
N THR A 234 5.70 1.65 -17.95
CA THR A 234 5.29 1.00 -19.19
C THR A 234 3.83 0.53 -19.14
N LYS A 235 3.18 0.35 -20.29
CA LYS A 235 1.83 -0.25 -20.38
C LYS A 235 1.70 -1.54 -19.57
N LYS A 236 2.68 -2.43 -19.71
CA LYS A 236 2.72 -3.71 -19.00
C LYS A 236 2.72 -3.50 -17.48
N GLN A 237 3.55 -2.58 -16.99
CA GLN A 237 3.63 -2.27 -15.55
C GLN A 237 2.32 -1.69 -15.01
N ILE A 238 1.68 -0.80 -15.78
CA ILE A 238 0.39 -0.21 -15.41
C ILE A 238 -0.69 -1.31 -15.32
N LEU A 239 -0.83 -2.14 -16.35
CA LEU A 239 -1.83 -3.22 -16.38
C LEU A 239 -1.59 -4.25 -15.27
N MET A 240 -0.32 -4.62 -15.02
CA MET A 240 0.02 -5.53 -13.95
C MET A 240 -0.38 -4.96 -12.59
N ARG A 241 -0.11 -3.67 -12.34
CA ARG A 241 -0.55 -3.00 -11.11
C ARG A 241 -2.08 -2.95 -10.98
N MET A 242 -2.78 -2.65 -12.06
CA MET A 242 -4.26 -2.66 -12.06
C MET A 242 -4.81 -4.04 -11.67
N GLU A 243 -4.21 -5.12 -12.18
CA GLU A 243 -4.62 -6.48 -11.84
C GLU A 243 -4.28 -6.85 -10.39
N ASP A 244 -3.09 -6.46 -9.91
CA ASP A 244 -2.70 -6.66 -8.51
C ASP A 244 -3.66 -5.95 -7.54
N ASP A 245 -4.03 -4.70 -7.84
CA ASP A 245 -4.96 -3.91 -7.03
C ASP A 245 -6.38 -4.53 -7.08
N ARG A 246 -6.82 -5.00 -8.25
CA ARG A 246 -8.11 -5.70 -8.43
C ARG A 246 -8.15 -7.00 -7.63
N GLU A 247 -7.14 -7.84 -7.73
CA GLU A 247 -7.09 -9.12 -7.00
C GLU A 247 -6.95 -8.90 -5.49
N THR A 248 -6.20 -7.88 -5.06
CA THR A 248 -6.11 -7.50 -3.64
C THR A 248 -7.47 -7.04 -3.11
N TYR A 249 -8.17 -6.17 -3.86
CA TYR A 249 -9.50 -5.71 -3.49
C TYR A 249 -10.50 -6.86 -3.44
N LYS A 250 -10.51 -7.73 -4.46
CA LYS A 250 -11.36 -8.93 -4.50
C LYS A 250 -11.16 -9.81 -3.27
N ARG A 251 -9.91 -10.16 -2.92
CA ARG A 251 -9.59 -10.96 -1.72
C ARG A 251 -10.03 -10.27 -0.43
N SER A 252 -9.92 -8.94 -0.34
CA SER A 252 -10.41 -8.19 0.83
C SER A 252 -11.93 -8.33 1.03
N LYS A 253 -12.68 -8.50 -0.07
CA LYS A 253 -14.13 -8.72 -0.04
C LYS A 253 -14.49 -10.18 0.27
N GLU A 254 -13.66 -11.13 -0.14
CA GLU A 254 -13.87 -12.57 0.14
C GLU A 254 -13.92 -12.89 1.63
N THR A 255 -13.23 -12.12 2.49
CA THR A 255 -13.24 -12.31 3.95
C THR A 255 -14.15 -11.36 4.71
N LEU A 256 -14.84 -10.44 4.02
CA LEU A 256 -15.64 -9.39 4.65
C LEU A 256 -16.84 -9.94 5.43
N TRP A 257 -17.38 -11.07 4.98
CA TRP A 257 -18.53 -11.76 5.57
C TRP A 257 -18.14 -12.86 6.56
N THR A 258 -16.84 -13.11 6.76
CA THR A 258 -16.36 -14.13 7.70
C THR A 258 -16.62 -13.70 9.13
N VAL A 259 -17.18 -14.61 9.92
CA VAL A 259 -17.39 -14.43 11.36
C VAL A 259 -16.46 -15.36 12.11
N ASN A 260 -15.51 -14.79 12.87
CA ASN A 260 -14.53 -15.57 13.63
C ASN A 260 -15.14 -16.01 14.97
N ARG A 261 -15.56 -17.27 15.05
CA ARG A 261 -16.03 -17.85 16.32
C ARG A 261 -14.88 -18.56 17.05
N PRO A 262 -14.74 -18.40 18.38
CA PRO A 262 -13.82 -19.20 19.17
C PRO A 262 -14.10 -20.70 18.96
N LYS A 263 -13.05 -21.53 18.94
CA LYS A 263 -13.16 -22.98 18.67
C LYS A 263 -14.11 -23.71 19.63
N ASP A 264 -14.27 -23.19 20.83
CA ASP A 264 -15.09 -23.79 21.88
C ASP A 264 -16.57 -23.30 21.85
N SER A 265 -16.91 -22.37 20.95
CA SER A 265 -18.26 -21.80 20.83
C SER A 265 -18.90 -22.14 19.49
N ASN A 266 -19.96 -22.96 19.54
CA ASN A 266 -20.80 -23.25 18.37
C ASN A 266 -22.04 -22.35 18.26
N PHE A 267 -22.24 -21.43 19.22
CA PHE A 267 -23.36 -20.50 19.26
C PHE A 267 -22.89 -19.07 18.98
N VAL A 268 -23.85 -18.21 18.61
CA VAL A 268 -23.63 -16.77 18.44
C VAL A 268 -23.25 -16.19 19.80
N SER A 269 -22.02 -15.69 19.92
CA SER A 269 -21.57 -15.00 21.13
C SER A 269 -22.18 -13.61 21.21
N GLU A 270 -22.20 -13.03 22.41
CA GLU A 270 -22.64 -11.64 22.59
C GLU A 270 -21.79 -10.66 21.78
N ASP A 271 -20.47 -10.88 21.73
CA ASP A 271 -19.53 -10.08 20.93
C ASP A 271 -19.82 -10.18 19.42
N GLU A 272 -20.07 -11.40 18.92
CA GLU A 272 -20.53 -11.59 17.53
C GLU A 272 -21.83 -10.83 17.30
N PHE A 273 -22.80 -10.95 18.22
CA PHE A 273 -24.08 -10.30 18.05
C PHE A 273 -23.97 -8.78 17.96
N LEU A 274 -23.24 -8.18 18.90
CA LEU A 274 -23.06 -6.73 18.96
C LEU A 274 -22.27 -6.22 17.76
N VAL A 275 -21.12 -6.82 17.44
CA VAL A 275 -20.20 -6.29 16.43
C VAL A 275 -20.65 -6.62 15.01
N HIS A 276 -21.17 -7.84 14.76
CA HIS A 276 -21.49 -8.29 13.40
C HIS A 276 -22.95 -8.08 12.99
N TYR A 277 -23.91 -8.07 13.93
CA TYR A 277 -25.32 -7.86 13.60
C TYR A 277 -25.79 -6.48 14.07
N TRP A 278 -25.77 -6.22 15.38
CA TRP A 278 -26.43 -5.03 15.96
C TRP A 278 -25.82 -3.71 15.51
N ASN A 279 -24.50 -3.54 15.65
CA ASN A 279 -23.81 -2.29 15.33
C ASN A 279 -23.75 -1.98 13.82
N LYS A 280 -24.15 -2.93 12.96
CA LYS A 280 -24.20 -2.74 11.51
C LYS A 280 -25.58 -2.37 11.00
N ILE A 281 -26.60 -2.45 11.84
CA ILE A 281 -27.95 -2.04 11.48
C ILE A 281 -27.95 -0.51 11.40
N ASN A 282 -28.25 0.00 10.21
CA ASN A 282 -28.56 1.40 10.01
C ASN A 282 -30.09 1.57 9.91
N PRO A 283 -30.63 2.74 10.25
CA PRO A 283 -32.02 3.06 9.92
C PRO A 283 -32.21 2.89 8.41
N MET A 284 -33.25 2.15 8.03
CA MET A 284 -33.64 2.00 6.63
C MET A 284 -34.30 3.29 6.15
N ASP A 285 -34.08 3.64 4.89
CA ASP A 285 -34.87 4.68 4.22
C ASP A 285 -36.19 4.12 3.67
N GLU A 286 -37.08 4.99 3.17
CA GLU A 286 -38.40 4.58 2.66
C GLU A 286 -38.29 3.62 1.46
N ASP A 287 -37.24 3.73 0.64
CA ASP A 287 -37.03 2.87 -0.53
C ASP A 287 -36.51 1.49 -0.11
N GLU A 288 -35.60 1.43 0.86
CA GLU A 288 -35.10 0.21 1.49
C GLU A 288 -36.21 -0.54 2.23
N ASP A 289 -37.04 0.18 3.01
CA ASP A 289 -38.19 -0.39 3.71
C ASP A 289 -39.19 -1.01 2.73
N LYS A 290 -39.48 -0.29 1.64
CA LYS A 290 -40.37 -0.80 0.59
C LYS A 290 -39.79 -2.05 -0.08
N ALA A 291 -38.51 -2.04 -0.44
CA ALA A 291 -37.85 -3.19 -1.04
C ALA A 291 -37.88 -4.41 -0.09
N LEU A 292 -37.69 -4.20 1.21
CA LEU A 292 -37.81 -5.27 2.21
C LEU A 292 -39.23 -5.84 2.24
N LEU A 293 -40.26 -5.00 2.29
CA LEU A 293 -41.66 -5.45 2.27
C LEU A 293 -42.00 -6.22 0.99
N ASP A 294 -41.54 -5.73 -0.17
CA ASP A 294 -41.71 -6.41 -1.46
C ASP A 294 -41.08 -7.82 -1.43
N THR A 295 -39.88 -7.98 -0.84
CA THR A 295 -39.26 -9.31 -0.69
C THR A 295 -40.04 -10.24 0.25
N PHE A 296 -40.69 -9.70 1.30
CA PHE A 296 -41.55 -10.49 2.17
C PHE A 296 -42.83 -10.94 1.45
N ASP A 297 -43.43 -10.08 0.64
CA ASP A 297 -44.60 -10.43 -0.16
C ASP A 297 -44.26 -11.49 -1.21
N GLU A 298 -43.12 -11.39 -1.89
CA GLU A 298 -42.61 -12.42 -2.79
C GLU A 298 -42.44 -13.78 -2.08
N LEU A 299 -41.83 -13.77 -0.90
CA LEU A 299 -41.65 -14.98 -0.08
C LEU A 299 -43.00 -15.58 0.34
N ASN A 300 -43.94 -14.75 0.79
CA ASN A 300 -45.27 -15.19 1.20
C ASN A 300 -46.04 -15.81 0.03
N ASN A 301 -45.97 -15.20 -1.16
CA ASN A 301 -46.59 -15.73 -2.37
C ASN A 301 -45.96 -17.08 -2.79
N MET A 302 -44.63 -17.20 -2.70
CA MET A 302 -43.92 -18.47 -2.95
C MET A 302 -44.38 -19.56 -1.97
N ILE A 303 -44.53 -19.22 -0.69
CA ILE A 303 -44.99 -20.16 0.35
C ILE A 303 -46.45 -20.55 0.11
N ALA A 304 -47.33 -19.59 -0.17
CA ALA A 304 -48.76 -19.85 -0.41
C ALA A 304 -48.98 -20.81 -1.60
N THR A 305 -48.15 -20.71 -2.64
CA THR A 305 -48.20 -21.61 -3.80
C THR A 305 -47.56 -22.99 -3.55
N SER A 306 -46.77 -23.13 -2.48
CA SER A 306 -46.13 -24.39 -2.09
C SER A 306 -47.09 -25.36 -1.37
N TYR A 307 -48.09 -24.84 -0.66
CA TYR A 307 -49.09 -25.69 0.00
C TYR A 307 -50.05 -26.32 -1.02
N LYS A 308 -50.21 -27.65 -0.94
CA LYS A 308 -51.08 -28.42 -1.86
C LYS A 308 -52.57 -28.13 -1.68
N ASP A 309 -52.97 -27.89 -0.44
CA ASP A 309 -54.32 -27.47 -0.13
C ASP A 309 -54.38 -25.95 -0.18
N LYS A 310 -55.16 -25.43 -1.12
CA LYS A 310 -55.63 -24.03 -1.09
C LYS A 310 -56.63 -23.88 0.05
N GLN A 311 -56.20 -24.05 1.29
CA GLN A 311 -57.00 -23.70 2.45
C GLN A 311 -56.70 -22.25 2.80
N PHE A 312 -57.20 -21.35 1.96
CA PHE A 312 -58.09 -20.23 2.27
C PHE A 312 -58.71 -19.76 0.94
#